data_AF-A0A9P1MXW0-F1
#
_entry.id   AF-A0A9P1MXW0-F1
#
_cell.length_a   1.000
_cell.length_b   1.000
_cell.length_c   1.000
_cell.angle_alpha   90.00
_cell.angle_beta   90.00
_cell.angle_gamma   90.00
#
_symmetry.space_group_name_H-M   'P 1'
#
loop_
_entity.id
_entity.type
_entity.pdbx_description
1 polymer ?
#
loop_
_entity_poly.entity_id
_entity_poly.type
_entity_poly.pdbx_seq_one_letter_code
_entity_poly.pdbx_strand_id
1 'polypeptide(L)'
;MTTEPLNWKPRRILRLPQNYDDLFNRYFHRECLTCCKVPSYPLICLMCSKLICLGDCCQTLKSLGIGAETRLTVTEMQTHAEECSSSSGLFLSLTSSLIIIGRGNASAIWGCVYLDSHGEEDRNLKRGKPLILSNRRFELLEKDWHQQEWQRVRQWIPFATSQILIASIRDSHYHVNN
;
A
#
# COMPACT_ATOMS: atom_id res chain seq x y z
N MET A 1 -17.99 -38.36 -9.93
CA MET A 1 -17.43 -37.05 -10.30
C MET A 1 -16.85 -36.44 -9.04
N THR A 2 -15.54 -36.54 -8.86
CA THR A 2 -14.83 -36.00 -7.70
C THR A 2 -14.72 -34.49 -7.85
N THR A 3 -15.55 -33.75 -7.13
CA THR A 3 -15.38 -32.30 -6.96
C THR A 3 -14.11 -32.09 -6.17
N GLU A 4 -13.00 -31.79 -6.85
CA GLU A 4 -11.81 -31.24 -6.18
C GLU A 4 -12.25 -30.09 -5.27
N PRO A 5 -11.82 -30.02 -4.01
CA PRO A 5 -12.06 -28.84 -3.20
C PRO A 5 -11.42 -27.67 -3.93
N LEU A 6 -12.20 -26.60 -4.16
CA LEU A 6 -11.74 -25.32 -4.70
C LEU A 6 -10.39 -25.00 -4.05
N ASN A 7 -9.31 -25.11 -4.83
CA ASN A 7 -7.95 -25.00 -4.33
C ASN A 7 -7.84 -23.69 -3.56
N TRP A 8 -7.71 -23.76 -2.23
CA TRP A 8 -7.68 -22.59 -1.37
C TRP A 8 -6.47 -21.77 -1.80
N LYS A 9 -6.69 -20.69 -2.55
CA LYS A 9 -5.61 -19.77 -2.87
C LYS A 9 -5.41 -18.89 -1.64
N PRO A 10 -4.30 -19.05 -0.88
CA PRO A 10 -4.01 -18.11 0.18
C PRO A 10 -3.95 -16.70 -0.40
N ARG A 11 -4.20 -15.68 0.42
CA ARG A 11 -4.00 -14.29 0.01
C ARG A 11 -2.51 -14.10 -0.31
N ARG A 12 -2.12 -14.28 -1.58
CA ARG A 12 -0.72 -14.21 -2.01
C ARG A 12 -0.39 -12.83 -2.51
N ILE A 13 0.72 -12.29 -2.04
CA ILE A 13 1.31 -11.08 -2.56
C ILE A 13 1.94 -11.42 -3.92
N LEU A 14 1.86 -10.50 -4.88
CA LEU A 14 2.57 -10.64 -6.15
C LEU A 14 4.08 -10.63 -5.92
N ARG A 15 4.80 -11.43 -6.71
CA ARG A 15 6.27 -11.41 -6.68
C ARG A 15 6.77 -10.04 -7.12
N LEU A 16 7.57 -9.44 -6.26
CA LEU A 16 8.20 -8.15 -6.50
C LEU A 16 9.49 -8.31 -7.32
N PRO A 17 9.83 -7.36 -8.21
CA PRO A 17 11.14 -7.33 -8.86
C PRO A 17 12.27 -7.21 -7.85
N GLN A 18 13.45 -7.75 -8.19
CA GLN A 18 14.62 -7.70 -7.32
C GLN A 18 15.10 -6.26 -7.09
N ASN A 19 15.12 -5.43 -8.14
CA ASN A 19 15.51 -4.03 -8.03
C ASN A 19 14.26 -3.16 -7.92
N TYR A 20 14.30 -2.18 -7.02
CA TYR A 20 13.24 -1.18 -6.92
C TYR A 20 13.08 -0.38 -8.22
N ASP A 21 14.19 -0.08 -8.90
CA ASP A 21 14.20 0.70 -10.14
C ASP A 21 13.38 0.04 -11.25
N ASP A 22 13.33 -1.29 -11.32
CA ASP A 22 12.50 -2.01 -12.29
C ASP A 22 11.01 -1.70 -12.07
N LEU A 23 10.62 -1.59 -10.81
CA LEU A 23 9.27 -1.25 -10.41
C LEU A 23 9.01 0.25 -10.60
N PHE A 24 9.92 1.12 -10.16
CA PHE A 24 9.81 2.56 -10.37
C PHE A 24 9.66 2.89 -11.86
N ASN A 25 10.56 2.42 -12.72
CA ASN A 25 10.55 2.69 -14.16
C ASN A 25 9.28 2.18 -14.85
N ARG A 26 8.68 1.09 -14.36
CA ARG A 26 7.43 0.54 -14.91
C ARG A 26 6.24 1.48 -14.74
N TYR A 27 6.18 2.19 -13.60
CA TYR A 27 5.03 3.02 -13.21
C TYR A 27 5.31 4.52 -13.22
N PHE A 28 6.57 4.94 -13.31
CA PHE A 28 6.97 6.33 -13.36
C PHE A 28 6.23 7.06 -14.47
N HIS A 29 5.67 8.24 -14.14
CA HIS A 29 4.86 9.07 -15.05
C HIS A 29 3.64 8.40 -15.67
N ARG A 30 3.20 7.22 -15.20
CA ARG A 30 1.94 6.64 -15.66
C ARG A 30 0.75 7.40 -15.07
N GLU A 31 -0.24 7.59 -15.92
CA GLU A 31 -1.50 8.22 -15.54
C GLU A 31 -2.42 7.23 -14.81
N CYS A 32 -3.14 7.73 -13.81
CA CYS A 32 -4.23 7.00 -13.19
C CYS A 32 -5.33 6.76 -14.23
N LEU A 33 -5.81 5.52 -14.32
CA LEU A 33 -6.91 5.14 -15.23
C LEU A 33 -8.26 5.78 -14.84
N THR A 34 -8.40 6.24 -13.60
CA THR A 34 -9.64 6.84 -13.07
C THR A 34 -9.72 8.33 -13.39
N CYS A 35 -8.64 9.09 -13.19
CA CYS A 35 -8.64 10.55 -13.35
C CYS A 35 -7.76 11.08 -14.50
N CYS A 36 -7.08 10.19 -15.23
CA CYS A 36 -6.18 10.52 -16.35
C CYS A 36 -5.10 11.55 -15.99
N LYS A 37 -4.63 11.52 -14.74
CA LYS A 37 -3.54 12.38 -14.24
C LYS A 37 -2.43 11.52 -13.67
N VAL A 38 -1.20 11.98 -13.78
CA VAL A 38 -0.07 11.40 -13.05
C VAL A 38 -0.28 11.64 -11.55
N PRO A 39 -0.40 10.59 -10.72
CA PRO A 39 -0.64 10.77 -9.29
C PRO A 39 0.56 11.41 -8.59
N SER A 40 0.33 12.36 -7.68
CA SER A 40 1.41 12.93 -6.85
C SER A 40 1.87 11.99 -5.73
N TYR A 41 0.97 11.11 -5.27
CA TYR A 41 1.27 10.05 -4.30
C TYR A 41 0.81 8.70 -4.88
N PRO A 42 1.55 8.16 -5.86
CA PRO A 42 1.19 6.90 -6.47
C PRO A 42 1.48 5.72 -5.53
N LEU A 43 0.48 4.87 -5.36
CA LEU A 43 0.60 3.58 -4.72
C LEU A 43 0.40 2.46 -5.74
N ILE A 44 1.05 1.32 -5.53
CA ILE A 44 0.82 0.10 -6.29
C ILE A 44 0.21 -0.95 -5.38
N CYS A 45 -0.95 -1.48 -5.75
CA CYS A 45 -1.55 -2.61 -5.04
C CYS A 45 -0.72 -3.88 -5.26
N LEU A 46 -0.23 -4.49 -4.17
CA LEU A 46 0.60 -5.69 -4.26
C LEU A 46 -0.18 -6.99 -4.53
N MET A 47 -1.50 -6.89 -4.65
CA MET A 47 -2.37 -8.02 -5.00
C MET A 47 -2.68 -8.08 -6.49
N CYS A 48 -2.81 -6.92 -7.14
CA CYS A 48 -3.27 -6.83 -8.54
C CYS A 48 -2.42 -5.90 -9.43
N SER A 49 -1.37 -5.27 -8.90
CA SER A 49 -0.52 -4.31 -9.63
C SER A 49 -1.20 -3.00 -10.07
N LYS A 50 -2.43 -2.71 -9.63
CA LYS A 50 -3.11 -1.45 -10.00
C LYS A 50 -2.39 -0.24 -9.40
N LEU A 51 -2.20 0.80 -10.22
CA LEU A 51 -1.78 2.13 -9.79
C LEU A 51 -2.96 2.87 -9.14
N ILE A 52 -2.75 3.37 -7.93
CA ILE A 52 -3.77 3.98 -7.08
C ILE A 52 -3.32 5.39 -6.68
N CYS A 53 -4.25 6.34 -6.74
CA CYS A 53 -4.09 7.68 -6.21
C CYS A 53 -4.35 7.69 -4.70
N LEU A 54 -3.36 8.09 -3.90
CA LEU A 54 -3.60 8.36 -2.48
C LEU A 54 -4.06 9.80 -2.20
N GLY A 55 -3.86 10.74 -3.14
CA GLY A 55 -4.24 12.15 -2.99
C GLY A 55 -5.74 12.40 -2.96
N ASP A 56 -6.11 13.68 -3.09
CA ASP A 56 -7.53 14.08 -3.07
C ASP A 56 -8.26 13.82 -4.40
N CYS A 57 -7.55 13.33 -5.42
CA CYS A 57 -8.17 12.82 -6.63
C CYS A 57 -8.69 11.39 -6.43
N CYS A 58 -9.65 10.98 -7.27
CA CYS A 58 -10.25 9.63 -7.24
C CYS A 58 -10.96 9.25 -5.93
N GLN A 59 -11.26 10.23 -5.07
CA GLN A 59 -12.10 10.01 -3.90
C GLN A 59 -13.56 9.78 -4.32
N THR A 60 -14.26 8.92 -3.58
CA THR A 60 -15.66 8.55 -3.83
C THR A 60 -16.51 8.88 -2.61
N LEU A 61 -17.73 9.36 -2.81
CA LEU A 61 -18.71 9.54 -1.73
C LEU A 61 -19.45 8.22 -1.46
N LYS A 62 -19.36 7.70 -0.24
CA LYS A 62 -20.11 6.51 0.20
C LYS A 62 -21.11 6.88 1.28
N SER A 63 -22.32 6.33 1.18
CA SER A 63 -23.35 6.43 2.22
C SER A 63 -23.01 5.55 3.42
N LEU A 64 -23.27 6.03 4.63
CA LEU A 64 -23.04 5.28 5.88
C LEU A 64 -24.06 4.16 6.17
N GLY A 65 -24.96 3.87 5.24
CA GLY A 65 -25.99 2.84 5.36
C GLY A 65 -27.17 3.11 4.43
N ILE A 66 -28.10 2.15 4.35
CA ILE A 66 -29.34 2.32 3.58
C ILE A 66 -30.15 3.43 4.25
N GLY A 67 -30.41 4.53 3.52
CA GLY A 67 -31.16 5.69 4.02
C GLY A 67 -30.35 6.72 4.81
N ALA A 68 -29.03 6.59 4.91
CA ALA A 68 -28.19 7.61 5.56
C ALA A 68 -28.04 8.86 4.68
N GLU A 69 -28.42 10.02 5.21
CA GLU A 69 -28.19 11.32 4.57
C GLU A 69 -26.71 11.72 4.58
N THR A 70 -25.98 11.30 5.61
CA THR A 70 -24.54 11.57 5.76
C THR A 70 -23.72 10.70 4.81
N ARG A 71 -22.93 11.35 3.96
CA ARG A 71 -21.94 10.72 3.09
C ARG A 71 -20.54 10.95 3.62
N LEU A 72 -19.68 9.95 3.49
CA LEU A 72 -18.26 10.07 3.77
C LEU A 72 -17.47 10.03 2.46
N THR A 73 -16.47 10.88 2.39
CA THR A 73 -15.46 10.84 1.34
C THR A 73 -14.48 9.71 1.63
N VAL A 74 -14.31 8.80 0.68
CA VAL A 74 -13.48 7.61 0.80
C VAL A 74 -12.39 7.65 -0.27
N THR A 75 -11.15 7.34 0.13
CA THR A 75 -10.00 7.35 -0.79
C THR A 75 -10.09 6.23 -1.83
N GLU A 76 -9.38 6.36 -2.96
CA GLU A 76 -9.26 5.27 -3.94
C GLU A 76 -8.59 4.06 -3.31
N MET A 77 -7.59 4.26 -2.43
CA MET A 77 -6.93 3.17 -1.69
C MET A 77 -7.92 2.35 -0.85
N GLN A 78 -8.79 3.01 -0.08
CA GLN A 78 -9.78 2.29 0.74
C GLN A 78 -10.80 1.57 -0.14
N THR A 79 -11.35 2.25 -1.15
CA THR A 79 -12.31 1.65 -2.08
C THR A 79 -11.69 0.44 -2.80
N HIS A 80 -10.44 0.55 -3.23
CA HIS A 80 -9.74 -0.55 -3.88
C HIS A 80 -9.46 -1.71 -2.92
N ALA A 81 -9.13 -1.45 -1.64
CA ALA A 81 -8.94 -2.52 -0.66
C ALA A 81 -10.24 -3.31 -0.44
N GLU A 82 -11.38 -2.63 -0.39
CA GLU A 82 -12.72 -3.23 -0.30
C GLU A 82 -12.99 -4.17 -1.49
N GLU A 83 -12.72 -3.71 -2.71
CA GLU A 83 -12.98 -4.45 -3.95
C GLU A 83 -11.96 -5.57 -4.25
N CYS A 84 -10.67 -5.30 -4.07
CA CYS A 84 -9.59 -6.17 -4.53
C CYS A 84 -9.30 -7.31 -3.56
N SER A 85 -9.49 -7.09 -2.26
CA SER A 85 -9.05 -8.03 -1.22
C SER A 85 -9.91 -8.03 0.04
N SER A 86 -11.19 -7.66 -0.10
CA SER A 86 -12.20 -7.73 0.97
C SER A 86 -11.86 -6.86 2.17
N SER A 87 -11.61 -5.58 1.91
CA SER A 87 -11.38 -4.50 2.89
C SER A 87 -10.05 -4.54 3.62
N SER A 88 -9.16 -5.47 3.27
CA SER A 88 -7.74 -5.40 3.63
C SER A 88 -6.92 -5.21 2.37
N GLY A 89 -5.77 -4.54 2.41
CA GLY A 89 -4.91 -4.37 1.23
C GLY A 89 -3.47 -4.04 1.58
N LEU A 90 -2.56 -4.39 0.66
CA LEU A 90 -1.14 -4.05 0.73
C LEU A 90 -0.74 -3.18 -0.45
N PHE A 91 -0.08 -2.07 -0.15
CA PHE A 91 0.24 -1.04 -1.11
C PHE A 91 1.70 -0.62 -0.97
N LEU A 92 2.41 -0.49 -2.09
CA LEU A 92 3.76 0.06 -2.10
C LEU A 92 3.72 1.50 -2.60
N SER A 93 4.29 2.43 -1.83
CA SER A 93 4.45 3.82 -2.25
C SER A 93 5.64 3.98 -3.20
N LEU A 94 5.38 4.54 -4.38
CA LEU A 94 6.42 4.82 -5.38
C LEU A 94 7.30 6.02 -5.02
N THR A 95 6.89 6.86 -4.08
CA THR A 95 7.67 8.04 -3.66
C THR A 95 8.57 7.76 -2.47
N SER A 96 8.34 6.66 -1.73
CA SER A 96 9.06 6.37 -0.48
C SER A 96 9.48 4.92 -0.28
N SER A 97 9.09 4.02 -1.18
CA SER A 97 9.24 2.56 -1.06
C SER A 97 8.57 1.94 0.18
N LEU A 98 7.76 2.70 0.92
CA LEU A 98 7.03 2.19 2.08
C LEU A 98 5.93 1.22 1.65
N ILE A 99 5.77 0.16 2.42
CA ILE A 99 4.60 -0.68 2.44
C ILE A 99 3.56 -0.07 3.38
N ILE A 100 2.37 0.11 2.85
CA ILE A 100 1.19 0.63 3.53
C ILE A 100 0.14 -0.48 3.56
N ILE A 101 -0.44 -0.69 4.72
CA ILE A 101 -1.52 -1.63 4.95
C ILE A 101 -2.82 -0.82 5.01
N GLY A 102 -3.85 -1.29 4.31
CA GLY A 102 -5.24 -0.88 4.54
C GLY A 102 -5.99 -2.00 5.24
N ARG A 103 -6.84 -1.68 6.22
CA ARG A 103 -7.75 -2.61 6.90
C ARG A 103 -9.00 -1.86 7.36
N GLY A 104 -10.14 -2.20 6.77
CA GLY A 104 -11.40 -1.51 7.01
C GLY A 104 -11.27 -0.01 6.75
N ASN A 105 -11.56 0.79 7.76
CA ASN A 105 -11.47 2.25 7.73
C ASN A 105 -10.14 2.81 8.27
N ALA A 106 -9.10 1.98 8.37
CA ALA A 106 -7.80 2.39 8.86
C ALA A 106 -6.67 1.92 7.95
N SER A 107 -5.54 2.61 8.08
CA SER A 107 -4.30 2.32 7.38
C SER A 107 -3.12 2.32 8.34
N ALA A 108 -2.00 1.75 7.93
CA ALA A 108 -0.77 1.77 8.70
C ALA A 108 0.46 1.69 7.80
N ILE A 109 1.57 2.24 8.26
CA ILE A 109 2.88 2.05 7.62
C ILE A 109 3.54 0.82 8.24
N TRP A 110 3.92 -0.14 7.41
CA TRP A 110 4.61 -1.36 7.84
C TRP A 110 6.15 -1.20 7.84
N GLY A 111 6.68 -0.41 6.90
CA GLY A 111 8.12 -0.23 6.64
C GLY A 111 8.48 -0.52 5.18
N CYS A 112 9.77 -0.68 4.86
CA CYS A 112 10.19 -1.02 3.49
C CYS A 112 10.57 -2.50 3.34
N VAL A 113 10.32 -3.07 2.15
CA VAL A 113 10.86 -4.38 1.74
C VAL A 113 12.09 -4.24 0.84
N TYR A 114 12.31 -3.07 0.24
CA TYR A 114 13.50 -2.73 -0.51
C TYR A 114 14.48 -1.97 0.39
N LEU A 115 15.74 -2.40 0.40
CA LEU A 115 16.81 -1.86 1.26
C LEU A 115 18.05 -1.56 0.43
N ASP A 116 18.88 -0.65 0.92
CA ASP A 116 20.18 -0.39 0.31
C ASP A 116 21.19 -1.52 0.60
N SER A 117 22.42 -1.37 0.09
CA SER A 117 23.51 -2.32 0.27
C SER A 117 23.93 -2.58 1.73
N HIS A 118 23.52 -1.71 2.66
CA HIS A 118 23.79 -1.83 4.09
C HIS A 118 22.59 -2.38 4.86
N GLY A 119 21.47 -2.67 4.18
CA GLY A 119 20.23 -3.11 4.81
C GLY A 119 19.41 -1.98 5.42
N GLU A 120 19.71 -0.72 5.08
CA GLU A 120 18.97 0.46 5.52
C GLU A 120 17.80 0.78 4.58
N GLU A 121 16.77 1.43 5.12
CA GLU A 121 15.70 1.99 4.29
C GLU A 121 16.16 3.35 3.74
N ASP A 122 16.03 3.58 2.43
CA ASP A 122 16.08 4.93 1.85
C ASP A 122 14.65 5.45 1.70
N ARG A 123 14.03 5.77 2.85
CA ARG A 123 12.68 6.36 2.87
C ARG A 123 12.69 7.59 1.94
N ASN A 124 11.56 7.98 1.34
CA ASN A 124 11.43 9.08 0.34
C ASN A 124 12.48 9.12 -0.80
N LEU A 125 13.29 8.07 -0.99
CA LEU A 125 14.28 7.94 -2.06
C LEU A 125 15.26 9.13 -2.17
N LYS A 126 15.55 9.80 -1.04
CA LYS A 126 16.34 11.05 -1.05
C LYS A 126 17.82 10.82 -1.30
N ARG A 127 18.36 9.64 -0.95
CA ARG A 127 19.79 9.34 -1.10
C ARG A 127 20.13 8.84 -2.51
N GLY A 128 19.13 8.45 -3.30
CA GLY A 128 19.31 7.94 -4.66
C GLY A 128 20.09 6.62 -4.70
N LYS A 129 20.05 5.84 -3.61
CA LYS A 129 20.77 4.56 -3.54
C LYS A 129 19.99 3.48 -4.30
N PRO A 130 20.68 2.54 -4.97
CA PRO A 130 20.05 1.33 -5.46
C PRO A 130 19.40 0.58 -4.29
N LEU A 131 18.11 0.24 -4.44
CA LEU A 131 17.37 -0.53 -3.45
C LEU A 131 17.03 -1.92 -3.98
N ILE A 132 17.30 -2.92 -3.15
CA ILE A 132 17.18 -4.34 -3.48
C ILE A 132 16.15 -4.99 -2.57
N LEU A 133 15.32 -5.87 -3.14
CA LEU A 133 14.32 -6.61 -2.41
C LEU A 133 14.98 -7.49 -1.34
N SER A 134 14.62 -7.26 -0.09
CA SER A 134 15.01 -8.11 1.03
C SER A 134 14.05 -9.28 1.16
N ASN A 135 14.48 -10.47 0.74
CA ASN A 135 13.69 -11.70 0.88
C ASN A 135 13.18 -11.90 2.31
N ARG A 136 14.05 -11.69 3.31
CA ARG A 136 13.68 -11.75 4.73
C ARG A 136 12.51 -10.83 5.08
N ARG A 137 12.53 -9.56 4.62
CA ARG A 137 11.43 -8.63 4.92
C ARG A 137 10.18 -8.96 4.12
N PHE A 138 10.33 -9.42 2.89
CA PHE A 138 9.19 -9.82 2.06
C PHE A 138 8.48 -11.06 2.63
N GLU A 139 9.22 -12.07 3.09
CA GLU A 139 8.67 -13.25 3.77
C GLU A 139 7.93 -12.88 5.07
N LEU A 140 8.46 -11.92 5.84
CA LEU A 140 7.77 -11.38 7.02
C LEU A 140 6.46 -10.67 6.64
N LEU A 141 6.48 -9.86 5.58
CA LEU A 141 5.27 -9.22 5.07
C LEU A 141 4.22 -10.24 4.60
N GLU A 142 4.65 -11.30 3.90
CA GLU A 142 3.78 -12.40 3.49
C GLU A 142 3.17 -13.12 4.70
N LYS A 143 3.97 -13.36 5.75
CA LYS A 143 3.49 -13.97 6.99
C LYS A 143 2.48 -13.08 7.71
N ASP A 144 2.80 -11.80 7.94
CA ASP A 144 1.92 -10.83 8.58
C ASP A 144 0.59 -10.72 7.81
N TRP A 145 0.66 -10.71 6.47
CA TRP A 145 -0.51 -10.69 5.61
C TRP A 145 -1.33 -11.98 5.67
N HIS A 146 -0.68 -13.15 5.67
CA HIS A 146 -1.37 -14.42 5.75
C HIS A 146 -2.11 -14.58 7.08
N GLN A 147 -1.46 -14.20 8.18
CA GLN A 147 -1.98 -14.32 9.54
C GLN A 147 -2.90 -13.15 9.93
N GLN A 148 -2.87 -12.05 9.15
CA GLN A 148 -3.49 -10.76 9.50
C GLN A 148 -3.00 -10.23 10.86
N GLU A 149 -1.77 -10.57 11.22
CA GLU A 149 -1.05 -10.14 12.42
C GLU A 149 -0.03 -9.09 12.03
N TRP A 150 -0.23 -7.86 12.48
CA TRP A 150 0.58 -6.72 12.04
C TRP A 150 1.58 -6.32 13.13
N GLN A 151 2.45 -7.26 13.53
CA GLN A 151 3.31 -7.11 14.70
C GLN A 151 4.25 -5.89 14.65
N ARG A 152 4.58 -5.43 13.43
CA ARG A 152 5.45 -4.27 13.19
C ARG A 152 4.70 -2.94 13.13
N VAL A 153 3.37 -2.97 13.04
CA VAL A 153 2.54 -1.77 13.00
C VAL A 153 2.37 -1.25 14.42
N ARG A 154 2.92 -0.06 14.67
CA ARG A 154 2.80 0.62 15.97
C ARG A 154 1.54 1.47 16.08
N GLN A 155 1.06 1.99 14.95
CA GLN A 155 -0.04 2.95 14.93
C GLN A 155 -0.91 2.74 13.69
N TRP A 156 -2.21 2.72 13.91
CA TRP A 156 -3.22 2.78 12.86
C TRP A 156 -3.68 4.23 12.66
N ILE A 157 -3.76 4.64 11.41
CA ILE A 157 -4.18 5.95 10.93
C ILE A 157 -5.57 5.79 10.32
N PRO A 158 -6.61 6.44 10.87
CA PRO A 158 -7.94 6.41 10.27
C PRO A 158 -7.93 6.95 8.83
N PHE A 159 -8.69 6.34 7.93
CA PHE A 159 -8.90 6.84 6.56
C PHE A 159 -9.73 8.13 6.47
N ALA A 160 -9.98 8.81 7.60
CA ALA A 160 -10.79 10.02 7.69
C ALA A 160 -10.35 11.11 6.67
N THR A 161 -9.04 11.19 6.38
CA THR A 161 -8.55 11.91 5.19
C THR A 161 -7.23 11.31 4.69
N SER A 162 -7.06 11.29 3.37
CA SER A 162 -5.80 10.98 2.67
C SER A 162 -4.62 11.78 3.21
N GLN A 163 -4.86 13.02 3.62
CA GLN A 163 -3.83 13.97 4.03
C GLN A 163 -3.04 13.52 5.25
N ILE A 164 -3.67 12.85 6.21
CA ILE A 164 -2.97 12.37 7.42
C ILE A 164 -1.99 11.26 7.04
N LEU A 165 -2.42 10.29 6.23
CA LEU A 165 -1.54 9.22 5.77
C LEU A 165 -0.41 9.77 4.88
N ILE A 166 -0.70 10.74 4.01
CA ILE A 166 0.32 11.42 3.20
C ILE A 166 1.36 12.12 4.08
N ALA A 167 0.92 12.81 5.13
CA ALA A 167 1.82 13.43 6.10
C ALA A 167 2.68 12.36 6.81
N SER A 168 2.07 11.28 7.29
CA SER A 168 2.83 10.17 7.92
C SER A 168 3.84 9.51 6.98
N ILE A 169 3.52 9.35 5.68
CA ILE A 169 4.48 8.83 4.68
C ILE A 169 5.66 9.79 4.54
N ARG A 170 5.41 11.09 4.45
CA ARG A 170 6.47 12.11 4.34
C ARG A 170 7.35 12.15 5.58
N ASP A 171 6.73 12.10 6.75
CA ASP A 171 7.37 12.26 8.06
C ASP A 171 8.04 10.97 8.57
N SER A 172 7.79 9.83 7.91
CA SER A 172 8.40 8.53 8.23
C SER A 172 9.94 8.58 8.29
N HIS A 173 10.57 9.61 7.75
CA HIS A 173 12.01 9.89 7.87
C HIS A 173 12.50 10.23 9.26
N TYR A 174 11.68 10.94 10.03
CA TYR A 174 12.10 11.56 11.29
C TYR A 174 12.02 10.60 12.47
N HIS A 175 11.34 9.46 12.31
CA HIS A 175 11.27 8.40 13.31
C HIS A 175 12.34 7.34 13.05
N VAL A 176 13.60 7.76 13.21
CA VAL A 176 14.72 6.88 13.54
C VAL A 176 15.19 7.33 14.91
N ASN A 177 15.10 6.42 15.89
CA ASN A 177 15.47 6.56 17.31
C ASN A 177 14.39 7.08 18.26
N ASN A 178 13.68 6.13 18.87
CA ASN A 178 13.64 5.98 20.33
C ASN A 178 13.47 4.49 20.66
#